data_AF-A0A7Y6MXE6-F1
#
_entry.id   AF-A0A7Y6MXE6-F1
#
_cell.length_a   1.000
_cell.length_b   1.000
_cell.length_c   1.000
_cell.angle_alpha   90.00
_cell.angle_beta   90.00
_cell.angle_gamma   90.00
#
_symmetry.space_group_name_H-M   'P 1'
#
loop_
_entity.id
_entity.type
_entity.pdbx_description
1 polymer ?
#
loop_
_entity_poly.entity_id
_entity_poly.type
_entity_poly.pdbx_seq_one_letter_code
_entity_poly.pdbx_strand_id
1 'polypeptide(L)'
;MSAHNHVIDSDTSQRERAFLVEALELLIRERSNALRIATAVAKARGDRVPEVRDFGLEDILRLSRQIAEFPSAEPTIRQSAASQQSLKNASAGRRKPN
;
A
#
# COMPACT_ATOMS: atom_id res chain seq x y z
N MET A 1 -9.30 -10.11 22.10
CA MET A 1 -8.25 -10.38 21.10
C MET A 1 -8.11 -9.15 20.22
N SER A 2 -6.87 -8.69 20.07
CA SER A 2 -6.30 -7.54 19.33
C SER A 2 -7.20 -6.57 18.55
N ALA A 3 -7.29 -5.33 19.06
CA ALA A 3 -7.80 -4.13 18.39
C ALA A 3 -6.96 -3.65 17.18
N HIS A 4 -5.91 -4.39 16.79
CA HIS A 4 -4.97 -3.95 15.75
C HIS A 4 -5.40 -4.36 14.33
N ASN A 5 -6.44 -5.17 14.19
CA ASN A 5 -6.94 -5.63 12.89
C ASN A 5 -7.86 -4.61 12.19
N HIS A 6 -8.26 -3.52 12.85
CA HIS A 6 -9.23 -2.56 12.31
C HIS A 6 -8.62 -1.24 11.82
N VAL A 7 -7.30 -1.05 11.97
CA VAL A 7 -6.66 0.27 11.75
C VAL A 7 -6.45 0.57 10.26
N ILE A 8 -6.38 -0.46 9.41
CA ILE A 8 -6.29 -0.28 7.96
C ILE A 8 -7.69 -0.38 7.39
N ASP A 9 -8.56 0.46 7.94
CA ASP A 9 -9.88 0.71 7.41
C ASP A 9 -9.75 1.35 6.02
N SER A 10 -10.84 1.29 5.25
CA SER A 10 -10.94 1.65 3.83
C SER A 10 -10.48 3.06 3.42
N ASP A 11 -10.11 3.92 4.37
CA ASP A 11 -9.74 5.33 4.16
C ASP A 11 -8.25 5.59 3.90
N THR A 12 -7.36 4.61 4.08
CA THR A 12 -5.93 4.84 3.79
C THR A 12 -5.72 4.96 2.27
N SER A 13 -5.16 6.05 1.78
CA SER A 13 -4.87 6.23 0.35
C SER A 13 -3.79 5.24 -0.14
N GLN A 14 -3.73 4.99 -1.44
CA GLN A 14 -2.68 4.15 -2.02
C GLN A 14 -1.27 4.68 -1.71
N ARG A 15 -1.11 6.01 -1.64
CA ARG A 15 0.15 6.67 -1.28
C ARG A 15 0.56 6.35 0.16
N GLU A 16 -0.38 6.46 1.10
CA GLU A 16 -0.12 6.13 2.50
C GLU A 16 0.18 4.64 2.67
N ARG A 17 -0.52 3.75 1.96
CA ARG A 17 -0.18 2.32 1.93
C ARG A 17 1.25 2.08 1.45
N ALA A 18 1.68 2.77 0.39
CA ALA A 18 3.06 2.66 -0.11
C ALA A 18 4.09 3.12 0.93
N PHE A 19 3.83 4.24 1.62
CA PHE A 19 4.69 4.69 2.72
C PHE A 19 4.76 3.70 3.87
N LEU A 20 3.64 3.07 4.23
CA LEU A 20 3.60 2.05 5.28
C LEU A 20 4.41 0.81 4.88
N VAL A 21 4.32 0.36 3.63
CA VAL A 21 5.13 -0.78 3.14
C VAL A 21 6.62 -0.44 3.22
N GLU A 22 7.03 0.75 2.75
CA GLU A 22 8.42 1.20 2.83
C GLU A 22 8.91 1.29 4.29
N ALA A 23 8.10 1.84 5.19
CA ALA A 23 8.43 1.90 6.61
C ALA A 23 8.60 0.50 7.23
N LEU A 24 7.76 -0.47 6.85
CA LEU A 24 7.87 -1.85 7.31
C LEU A 24 9.13 -2.53 6.73
N GLU A 25 9.52 -2.25 5.49
CA GLU A 25 10.78 -2.75 4.91
C GLU A 25 12.01 -2.22 5.67
N LEU A 26 12.02 -0.94 6.01
CA LEU A 26 13.08 -0.35 6.83
C LEU A 26 13.13 -0.98 8.23
N LEU A 27 11.96 -1.19 8.84
CA LEU A 27 11.86 -1.83 10.15
C LEU A 27 12.35 -3.29 10.12
N ILE A 28 12.08 -4.04 9.05
CA ILE A 28 12.62 -5.41 8.86
C ILE A 28 14.14 -5.40 8.87
N ARG A 29 14.76 -4.47 8.14
CA ARG A 29 16.23 -4.37 8.06
C ARG A 29 16.83 -4.12 9.44
N GLU A 30 16.25 -3.17 10.17
CA GLU A 30 16.74 -2.82 11.51
C GLU A 30 16.56 -3.98 12.51
N ARG A 31 15.37 -4.60 12.54
CA ARG A 31 15.11 -5.74 13.43
C ARG A 31 15.95 -6.97 13.09
N SER A 32 16.26 -7.19 11.81
CA SER A 32 17.17 -8.25 11.36
C SER A 32 18.61 -7.99 11.83
N ASN A 33 19.05 -6.73 11.77
CA ASN A 33 20.36 -6.34 12.28
C ASN A 33 20.45 -6.54 13.80
N ALA A 34 19.40 -6.14 14.54
CA ALA A 34 19.32 -6.33 15.97
C ALA A 34 19.37 -7.82 16.36
N LEU A 35 18.65 -8.70 15.63
CA LEU A 35 18.73 -10.15 15.83
C LEU A 35 20.16 -10.69 15.61
N ARG A 36 20.83 -10.22 14.55
CA ARG A 36 22.22 -10.62 14.24
C ARG A 36 23.17 -10.23 15.38
N ILE A 37 23.05 -9.01 15.90
CA ILE A 37 23.87 -8.52 17.02
C ILE A 37 23.57 -9.32 18.28
N ALA A 38 22.30 -9.49 18.63
CA ALA A 38 21.89 -10.24 19.82
C ALA A 38 22.34 -11.72 19.76
N THR A 39 22.27 -12.34 18.58
CA THR A 39 22.81 -13.68 18.33
C THR A 39 24.31 -13.74 18.61
N ALA A 40 25.08 -12.78 18.09
CA ALA A 40 26.53 -12.76 18.30
C ALA A 40 26.88 -12.58 19.79
N VAL A 41 26.18 -11.70 20.49
CA VAL A 41 26.36 -11.46 21.93
C VAL A 41 25.99 -12.70 22.75
N ALA A 42 24.83 -13.32 22.49
CA ALA A 42 24.39 -14.52 23.20
C ALA A 42 25.39 -15.66 23.03
N LYS A 43 25.86 -15.90 21.79
CA LYS A 43 26.89 -16.91 21.52
C LYS A 43 28.19 -16.63 22.27
N ALA A 44 28.64 -15.39 22.32
CA ALA A 44 29.87 -15.01 23.03
C ALA A 44 29.76 -15.20 24.55
N ARG A 45 28.55 -15.10 25.11
CA ARG A 45 28.29 -15.25 26.55
C ARG A 45 27.91 -16.67 26.96
N GLY A 46 27.65 -17.56 26.01
CA GLY A 46 27.10 -18.89 26.29
C GLY A 46 25.61 -18.88 26.66
N ASP A 47 24.90 -17.78 26.35
CA ASP A 47 23.47 -17.62 26.59
C ASP A 47 22.64 -18.30 25.50
N ARG A 48 21.33 -18.47 25.76
CA ARG A 48 20.37 -18.89 24.73
C ARG A 48 20.36 -17.89 23.57
N VAL A 49 20.51 -18.40 22.35
CA VAL A 49 20.39 -17.61 21.13
C VAL A 49 18.92 -17.22 20.91
N PRO A 50 18.61 -15.94 20.66
CA PRO A 50 17.25 -15.51 20.37
C PRO A 50 16.76 -16.02 19.02
N GLU A 51 15.46 -16.27 18.93
CA GLU A 51 14.77 -16.69 17.72
C GLU A 51 14.27 -15.50 16.91
N VAL A 52 13.95 -15.75 15.63
CA VAL A 52 13.35 -14.76 14.72
C VAL A 52 12.09 -14.13 15.31
N ARG A 53 11.30 -14.92 16.05
CA ARG A 53 10.06 -14.52 16.71
C ARG A 53 10.28 -13.53 17.85
N ASP A 54 11.42 -13.61 18.54
CA ASP A 54 11.77 -12.67 19.62
C ASP A 54 11.97 -11.24 19.10
N PHE A 55 12.17 -11.08 17.79
CA PHE A 55 12.33 -9.79 17.11
C PHE A 55 11.10 -9.38 16.28
N GLY A 56 10.00 -10.14 16.32
CA GLY A 56 8.74 -9.78 15.67
C GLY A 56 8.78 -9.75 14.13
N LEU A 57 9.81 -10.35 13.52
CA LEU A 57 10.01 -10.29 12.06
C LEU A 57 8.86 -10.92 11.27
N GLU A 58 8.29 -12.02 11.78
CA GLU A 58 7.13 -12.70 11.17
C GLU A 58 5.88 -11.79 11.15
N ASP A 59 5.62 -11.08 12.24
CA ASP A 59 4.47 -10.18 12.34
C ASP A 59 4.62 -8.98 11.40
N ILE A 60 5.83 -8.42 11.29
CA ILE A 60 6.12 -7.31 10.37
C ILE A 60 5.95 -7.75 8.91
N LEU A 61 6.44 -8.93 8.54
CA LEU A 61 6.23 -9.50 7.20
C LEU A 61 4.76 -9.75 6.90
N ARG A 62 4.01 -10.29 7.88
CA ARG A 62 2.56 -10.51 7.76
C ARG A 62 1.83 -9.19 7.53
N LEU A 63 2.16 -8.15 8.30
CA LEU A 63 1.57 -6.82 8.15
C LEU A 63 1.91 -6.19 6.80
N SER A 64 3.17 -6.27 6.36
CA SER A 64 3.59 -5.74 5.05
C SER A 64 2.79 -6.38 3.91
N ARG A 65 2.65 -7.71 3.95
CA ARG A 65 1.84 -8.45 2.97
C ARG A 65 0.38 -8.04 3.00
N GLN A 66 -0.21 -7.94 4.19
CA GLN A 66 -1.61 -7.49 4.35
C GLN A 66 -1.82 -6.12 3.70
N ILE A 67 -0.93 -5.16 3.95
CA ILE A 67 -1.04 -3.80 3.41
C ILE A 67 -0.87 -3.77 1.88
N ALA A 68 0.08 -4.52 1.35
CA ALA A 68 0.35 -4.57 -0.08
C ALA A 68 -0.78 -5.26 -0.88
N GLU A 69 -1.45 -6.25 -0.28
CA GLU A 69 -2.49 -7.04 -0.94
C GLU A 69 -3.89 -6.39 -0.93
N PHE A 70 -4.12 -5.29 -0.19
CA PHE A 70 -5.40 -4.58 -0.24
C PHE A 70 -5.58 -3.87 -1.60
N PRO A 71 -6.47 -4.35 -2.49
CA PRO A 71 -6.75 -3.66 -3.73
C PRO A 71 -7.44 -2.33 -3.38
N SER A 72 -6.88 -1.23 -3.90
CA SER A 72 -7.55 0.06 -3.87
C SER A 72 -8.86 -0.09 -4.66
N ALA A 73 -9.99 -0.16 -3.97
CA ALA A 73 -11.30 0.02 -4.58
C ALA A 73 -11.47 1.50 -4.91
N GLU A 74 -10.63 2.02 -5.79
CA GLU A 74 -10.83 3.35 -6.35
C GLU A 74 -11.89 3.17 -7.45
N PRO A 75 -13.12 3.70 -7.29
CA PRO A 75 -14.03 3.77 -8.41
C PRO A 75 -13.36 4.72 -9.40
N THR A 76 -12.72 4.17 -10.44
CA THR A 76 -12.31 4.94 -11.60
C THR A 76 -13.58 5.56 -12.15
N ILE A 77 -13.86 6.82 -11.77
CA ILE A 77 -14.80 7.66 -12.49
C ILE A 77 -14.13 7.86 -13.85
N ARG A 78 -14.39 6.94 -14.77
CA ARG A 78 -14.15 7.12 -16.18
C ARG A 78 -15.09 8.26 -16.58
N GLN A 79 -14.61 9.50 -16.49
CA GLN A 79 -15.26 10.60 -17.18
C GLN A 79 -15.24 10.24 -18.66
N SER A 80 -16.39 9.74 -19.11
CA SER A 80 -16.79 9.56 -20.48
C SER A 80 -16.61 10.89 -21.20
N ALA A 81 -15.44 11.06 -21.82
CA ALA A 81 -15.21 12.05 -22.86
C ALA A 81 -16.01 11.63 -24.11
N ALA A 82 -17.34 11.65 -24.00
CA ALA A 82 -18.29 11.46 -25.07
C ALA A 82 -19.31 12.60 -25.00
N SER A 83 -18.84 13.84 -25.14
CA SER A 83 -19.70 15.03 -25.24
C SER A 83 -18.95 16.22 -25.86
N GLN A 84 -18.32 16.07 -27.02
CA GLN A 84 -17.86 17.23 -27.82
C GLN A 84 -18.08 17.09 -29.35
N GLN A 85 -19.02 16.25 -29.80
CA GLN A 85 -19.27 16.06 -31.25
C GLN A 85 -20.69 16.36 -31.74
N SER A 86 -21.54 17.04 -30.95
CA SER A 86 -22.94 17.29 -31.32
C SER A 86 -23.37 18.75 -31.52
N LEU A 87 -22.44 19.72 -31.62
CA LEU A 87 -22.80 21.11 -31.92
C LEU A 87 -21.88 21.74 -32.98
N LYS A 88 -21.74 21.10 -34.16
CA LYS A 88 -21.31 21.79 -35.39
C LYS A 88 -22.21 21.53 -36.61
N ASN A 89 -23.27 20.73 -36.47
CA ASN A 89 -24.15 20.35 -37.58
C ASN A 89 -25.55 20.95 -37.44
N ALA A 90 -25.66 22.24 -37.11
CA ALA A 90 -26.95 22.93 -37.07
C ALA A 90 -26.83 24.44 -37.32
N SER A 91 -26.23 24.88 -38.44
CA SER A 91 -26.43 26.24 -38.99
C SER A 91 -25.80 26.45 -40.36
N ALA A 92 -26.09 25.60 -41.35
CA ALA A 92 -25.87 25.99 -42.75
C ALA A 92 -26.75 25.14 -43.68
N GLY A 93 -28.05 25.20 -43.45
CA GLY A 93 -29.03 24.57 -44.32
C GLY A 93 -30.21 25.49 -44.54
N ARG A 94 -30.25 26.09 -45.73
CA ARG A 94 -31.47 26.45 -46.48
C ARG A 94 -31.96 27.90 -46.34
N ARG A 95 -31.68 28.70 -47.38
CA ARG A 95 -32.74 29.30 -48.20
C ARG A 95 -32.24 29.55 -49.63
N LYS A 96 -33.13 29.23 -50.56
CA LYS A 96 -32.96 28.93 -51.99
C LYS A 96 -33.33 30.18 -52.85
N PRO A 97 -33.22 30.13 -54.19
CA PRO A 97 -32.97 31.27 -55.07
C PRO A 97 -34.25 32.00 -55.49
N ASN A 98 -34.06 33.21 -56.04
CA ASN A 98 -34.89 33.85 -57.06
C ASN A 98 -33.98 34.67 -57.99
#